data_AF-A0A2V7J8H4-F1
#
_entry.id   AF-A0A2V7J8H4-F1
#
_cell.length_a   1.000
_cell.length_b   1.000
_cell.length_c   1.000
_cell.angle_alpha   90.00
_cell.angle_beta   90.00
_cell.angle_gamma   90.00
#
_symmetry.space_group_name_H-M   'P 1'
#
loop_
_entity.id
_entity.type
_entity.pdbx_description
1 polymer ?
#
loop_
_entity_poly.entity_id
_entity_poly.type
_entity_poly.pdbx_seq_one_letter_code
_entity_poly.pdbx_strand_id
1 'polypeptide(L)'
;MDQLILDEAIEIVEKTLQPNDAAIVLGAETWHPGVIGIVASRLVERYGRPTFLIGWDEVGEFGRGSGRSISGFDLHGALHQVGMHLEKYGGHTMAAGFTIRRDKFDAFRVAFLGVAGELLTPDDLAPSQRVDLELPLASVNEDLERLIRHLEPCGAGNPAPVFGVRNARAVGARRVGTNHLRFTLDDGSAVLP
;
A
#
# COMPACT_ATOMS: atom_id res chain seq x y z
N MET A 1 -11.47 -14.73 1.39
CA MET A 1 -10.71 -14.78 0.12
C MET A 1 -9.59 -13.76 0.15
N ASP A 2 -9.90 -12.47 0.32
CA ASP A 2 -8.92 -11.36 0.34
C ASP A 2 -7.82 -11.52 1.39
N GLN A 3 -8.17 -11.99 2.60
CA GLN A 3 -7.17 -12.21 3.66
C GLN A 3 -6.20 -13.36 3.32
N LEU A 4 -6.68 -14.44 2.71
CA LEU A 4 -5.82 -15.58 2.33
C LEU A 4 -4.83 -15.16 1.24
N ILE A 5 -5.30 -14.43 0.23
CA ILE A 5 -4.45 -13.90 -0.85
C ILE A 5 -3.42 -12.92 -0.28
N LEU A 6 -3.82 -12.08 0.68
CA LEU A 6 -2.90 -11.17 1.35
C LEU A 6 -1.83 -11.91 2.15
N ASP A 7 -2.22 -12.91 2.94
CA ASP A 7 -1.29 -13.68 3.77
C ASP A 7 -0.27 -14.43 2.89
N GLU A 8 -0.74 -15.06 1.81
CA GLU A 8 0.12 -15.71 0.80
C GLU A 8 1.04 -14.70 0.10
N ALA A 9 0.52 -13.55 -0.33
CA ALA A 9 1.32 -12.53 -0.98
C ALA A 9 2.39 -11.98 -0.03
N ILE A 10 2.06 -11.75 1.24
CA ILE A 10 3.05 -11.35 2.27
C ILE A 10 4.12 -12.42 2.40
N GLU A 11 3.75 -13.70 2.49
CA GLU A 11 4.72 -14.79 2.60
C GLU A 11 5.69 -14.81 1.40
N ILE A 12 5.18 -14.58 0.18
CA ILE A 12 6.02 -14.51 -1.02
C ILE A 12 6.93 -13.27 -0.97
N VAL A 13 6.40 -12.09 -0.58
CA VAL A 13 7.21 -10.86 -0.46
C VAL A 13 8.35 -11.06 0.53
N GLU A 14 8.06 -11.54 1.74
CA GLU A 14 9.07 -11.73 2.79
C GLU A 14 10.17 -12.73 2.39
N LYS A 15 9.87 -13.65 1.46
CA LYS A 15 10.85 -14.62 0.92
C LYS A 15 11.65 -14.10 -0.27
N THR A 16 11.13 -13.13 -1.02
CA THR A 16 11.66 -12.77 -2.35
C THR A 16 12.12 -11.33 -2.49
N LEU A 17 11.58 -10.40 -1.69
CA LEU A 17 11.89 -8.98 -1.76
C LEU A 17 13.33 -8.74 -1.31
N GLN A 18 14.12 -8.15 -2.20
CA GLN A 18 15.49 -7.74 -1.87
C GLN A 18 15.51 -6.31 -1.32
N PRO A 19 16.51 -5.93 -0.51
CA PRO A 19 16.60 -4.59 0.07
C PRO A 19 16.53 -3.45 -0.96
N ASN A 20 17.07 -3.68 -2.16
CA ASN A 20 17.15 -2.68 -3.22
C ASN A 20 16.00 -2.75 -4.23
N ASP A 21 15.04 -3.67 -4.05
CA ASP A 21 13.88 -3.74 -4.94
C ASP A 21 12.99 -2.53 -4.70
N ALA A 22 12.83 -1.71 -5.73
CA ALA A 22 12.00 -0.51 -5.71
C ALA A 22 10.51 -0.79 -5.93
N ALA A 23 10.15 -2.02 -6.32
CA ALA A 23 8.78 -2.42 -6.61
C ALA A 23 8.53 -3.90 -6.29
N ILE A 24 7.26 -4.28 -6.17
CA ILE A 24 6.80 -5.65 -5.94
C ILE A 24 5.98 -6.12 -7.15
N VAL A 25 6.32 -7.26 -7.74
CA VAL A 25 5.55 -7.88 -8.82
C VAL A 25 5.43 -9.38 -8.56
N LEU A 26 4.21 -9.85 -8.30
CA LEU A 26 3.93 -11.24 -7.94
C LEU A 26 2.79 -11.80 -8.77
N GLY A 27 2.78 -13.11 -9.02
CA GLY A 27 1.64 -13.78 -9.64
C GLY A 27 1.41 -15.17 -9.09
N ALA A 28 0.14 -15.56 -8.93
CA ALA A 28 -0.26 -16.89 -8.47
C ALA A 28 -1.54 -17.38 -9.16
N GLU A 29 -1.70 -18.70 -9.24
CA GLU A 29 -2.85 -19.35 -9.92
C GLU A 29 -4.14 -19.22 -9.11
N THR A 30 -4.04 -19.13 -7.79
CA THR A 30 -5.17 -19.08 -6.86
C THR A 30 -5.76 -17.67 -6.71
N TRP A 31 -5.14 -16.66 -7.32
CA TRP A 31 -5.47 -15.26 -7.08
C TRP A 31 -6.58 -14.76 -8.00
N HIS A 32 -7.71 -14.39 -7.41
CA HIS A 32 -8.85 -13.88 -8.17
C HIS A 32 -8.61 -12.44 -8.67
N PRO A 33 -8.74 -12.14 -9.98
CA PRO A 33 -8.49 -10.82 -10.55
C PRO A 33 -9.32 -9.68 -9.93
N GLY A 34 -10.51 -9.98 -9.40
CA GLY A 34 -11.36 -9.02 -8.71
C GLY A 34 -10.85 -8.57 -7.33
N VAL A 35 -9.88 -9.27 -6.74
CA VAL A 35 -9.41 -9.06 -5.36
C VAL A 35 -7.99 -8.51 -5.31
N ILE A 36 -7.13 -8.91 -6.25
CA ILE A 36 -5.71 -8.56 -6.30
C ILE A 36 -5.42 -7.05 -6.22
N GLY A 37 -6.31 -6.17 -6.69
CA GLY A 37 -6.12 -4.72 -6.58
C GLY A 37 -6.22 -4.21 -5.12
N ILE A 38 -7.07 -4.84 -4.29
CA ILE A 38 -7.18 -4.51 -2.86
C ILE A 38 -5.93 -5.00 -2.13
N VAL A 39 -5.47 -6.22 -2.45
CA VAL A 39 -4.26 -6.79 -1.84
C VAL A 39 -3.02 -5.97 -2.22
N ALA A 40 -2.89 -5.55 -3.49
CA ALA A 40 -1.81 -4.67 -3.93
C ALA A 40 -1.78 -3.36 -3.13
N SER A 41 -2.94 -2.78 -2.80
CA SER A 41 -3.02 -1.55 -1.98
C SER A 41 -2.44 -1.79 -0.58
N ARG A 42 -2.76 -2.93 0.05
CA ARG A 42 -2.24 -3.29 1.38
C ARG A 42 -0.73 -3.57 1.37
N LEU A 43 -0.20 -4.12 0.27
CA LEU A 43 1.24 -4.32 0.12
C LEU A 43 1.97 -2.99 -0.08
N VAL A 44 1.40 -2.05 -0.83
CA VAL A 44 1.91 -0.67 -0.94
C VAL A 44 1.97 -0.02 0.45
N GLU A 45 0.89 -0.08 1.23
CA GLU A 45 0.84 0.50 2.59
C GLU A 45 1.89 -0.12 3.52
N ARG A 46 2.10 -1.44 3.42
CA ARG A 46 3.02 -2.17 4.30
C ARG A 46 4.49 -2.00 3.93
N TYR A 47 4.79 -2.00 2.63
CA TYR A 47 6.17 -2.07 2.13
C TYR A 47 6.65 -0.79 1.46
N GLY A 48 5.79 0.23 1.28
CA GLY A 48 6.17 1.50 0.66
C GLY A 48 6.65 1.36 -0.78
N ARG A 49 6.15 0.37 -1.52
CA ARG A 49 6.63 0.03 -2.87
C ARG A 49 5.46 -0.09 -3.85
N PRO A 50 5.55 0.50 -5.07
CA PRO A 50 4.61 0.20 -6.15
C PRO A 50 4.48 -1.31 -6.33
N THR A 51 3.24 -1.79 -6.41
CA THR A 51 2.97 -3.22 -6.38
C THR A 51 2.05 -3.62 -7.52
N PHE A 52 2.41 -4.67 -8.27
CA PHE A 52 1.53 -5.40 -9.18
C PHE A 52 1.32 -6.82 -8.70
N LEU A 53 0.06 -7.26 -8.68
CA LEU A 53 -0.31 -8.65 -8.47
C LEU A 53 -1.00 -9.19 -9.72
N ILE A 54 -0.72 -10.44 -10.07
CA ILE A 54 -1.27 -11.13 -11.25
C ILE A 54 -2.04 -12.37 -10.80
N GLY A 55 -3.29 -12.48 -11.22
CA GLY A 55 -4.04 -13.74 -11.16
C GLY A 55 -3.93 -14.47 -12.50
N TRP A 56 -3.45 -15.72 -12.48
CA TRP A 56 -3.39 -16.56 -13.68
C TRP A 56 -4.74 -17.23 -13.95
N ASP A 57 -5.13 -17.32 -15.23
CA ASP A 57 -6.32 -18.08 -15.61
C ASP A 57 -6.05 -19.59 -15.46
N GLU A 58 -6.97 -20.35 -14.85
CA GLU A 58 -6.77 -21.77 -14.46
C GLU A 58 -6.33 -22.71 -15.62
N VAL A 59 -6.72 -22.37 -16.85
CA VAL A 59 -6.43 -23.17 -18.07
C VAL A 59 -5.67 -22.32 -19.10
N GLY A 60 -5.27 -21.10 -18.73
CA GLY A 60 -4.90 -20.06 -19.69
C GLY A 60 -3.40 -19.82 -19.83
N GLU A 61 -3.04 -19.36 -21.03
CA GLU A 61 -1.74 -18.75 -21.34
C GLU A 61 -1.62 -17.33 -20.76
N PHE A 62 -2.74 -16.74 -20.32
CA PHE A 62 -2.82 -15.34 -19.92
C PHE A 62 -3.06 -15.16 -18.41
N GLY A 63 -2.71 -13.98 -17.92
CA GLY A 63 -3.01 -13.52 -16.56
C GLY A 63 -3.49 -12.07 -16.56
N ARG A 64 -4.27 -11.73 -15.53
CA ARG A 64 -4.81 -10.39 -15.29
C ARG A 64 -4.05 -9.73 -14.14
N GLY A 65 -3.39 -8.63 -14.43
CA GLY A 65 -2.63 -7.83 -13.47
C GLY A 65 -3.42 -6.64 -12.94
N SER A 66 -3.28 -6.35 -11.64
CA SER A 66 -3.73 -5.10 -11.02
C SER A 66 -2.62 -4.54 -10.14
N GLY A 67 -2.36 -3.24 -10.25
CA GLY A 67 -1.34 -2.58 -9.48
C GLY A 67 -1.75 -1.28 -8.83
N ARG A 68 -0.95 -0.89 -7.85
CA ARG A 68 -1.13 0.30 -7.01
C ARG A 68 0.21 0.98 -6.82
N SER A 69 0.17 2.31 -6.81
CA SER A 69 1.35 3.16 -6.70
C SER A 69 1.56 3.69 -5.29
N ILE A 70 2.76 4.20 -5.04
CA ILE A 70 3.07 5.09 -3.91
C ILE A 70 2.89 6.56 -4.33
N SER A 71 2.87 7.46 -3.35
CA SER A 71 2.91 8.90 -3.62
C SER A 71 4.16 9.26 -4.42
N GLY A 72 4.02 10.14 -5.42
CA GLY A 72 5.14 10.60 -6.24
C GLY A 72 5.56 9.67 -7.38
N PHE A 73 4.99 8.45 -7.49
CA PHE A 73 5.30 7.53 -8.58
C PHE A 73 4.15 7.43 -9.60
N ASP A 74 4.42 7.72 -10.87
CA ASP A 74 3.46 7.51 -11.96
C ASP A 74 3.48 6.06 -12.44
N LEU A 75 2.58 5.24 -11.87
CA LEU A 75 2.48 3.83 -12.20
C LEU A 75 2.10 3.57 -13.65
N HIS A 76 1.21 4.39 -14.22
CA HIS A 76 0.80 4.21 -15.62
C HIS A 76 1.92 4.61 -16.58
N GLY A 77 2.62 5.72 -16.29
CA GLY A 77 3.82 6.13 -17.03
C GLY A 77 4.91 5.06 -17.01
N ALA A 78 5.22 4.51 -15.84
CA ALA A 78 6.17 3.41 -15.70
C ALA A 78 5.71 2.15 -16.44
N LEU A 79 4.43 1.80 -16.36
CA LEU A 79 3.86 0.65 -17.07
C LEU A 79 3.97 0.81 -18.59
N HIS A 80 3.80 2.03 -19.11
CA HIS A 80 3.96 2.30 -20.54
C HIS A 80 5.38 2.00 -21.03
N GLN A 81 6.42 2.25 -20.23
CA GLN A 81 7.81 1.99 -20.64
C GLN A 81 8.09 0.49 -20.84
N VAL A 82 7.35 -0.38 -20.15
CA VAL A 82 7.47 -1.83 -20.23
C VAL A 82 6.30 -2.49 -20.98
N GLY A 83 5.47 -1.70 -21.65
CA GLY A 83 4.23 -2.13 -22.30
C GLY A 83 4.43 -3.18 -23.40
N MET A 84 5.63 -3.29 -23.97
CA MET A 84 6.00 -4.30 -24.97
C MET A 84 5.87 -5.75 -24.47
N HIS A 85 5.84 -5.97 -23.15
CA HIS A 85 5.62 -7.28 -22.55
C HIS A 85 4.15 -7.62 -22.32
N LEU A 86 3.24 -6.68 -22.59
CA LEU A 86 1.83 -6.75 -22.23
C LEU A 86 0.95 -6.83 -23.47
N GLU A 87 -0.14 -7.59 -23.37
CA GLU A 87 -1.14 -7.70 -24.45
C GLU A 87 -2.05 -6.47 -24.47
N LYS A 88 -2.42 -6.01 -23.28
CA LYS A 88 -3.29 -4.84 -23.04
C LYS A 88 -2.89 -4.23 -21.71
N TYR A 89 -2.88 -2.90 -21.62
CA TYR A 89 -2.68 -2.21 -20.35
C TYR A 89 -3.36 -0.85 -20.36
N GLY A 90 -3.59 -0.31 -19.17
CA GLY A 90 -4.11 1.03 -18.99
C GLY A 90 -4.23 1.39 -17.51
N GLY A 91 -4.65 2.61 -17.22
CA GLY A 91 -4.81 3.10 -15.87
C GLY A 91 -4.47 4.57 -15.74
N HIS A 92 -4.11 4.94 -14.51
CA HIS A 92 -3.74 6.29 -14.10
C HIS A 92 -2.54 6.24 -13.15
N THR A 93 -2.08 7.40 -12.71
CA THR A 93 -0.89 7.56 -11.85
C THR A 93 -0.87 6.62 -10.66
N MET A 94 -2.00 6.40 -9.97
CA MET A 94 -2.05 5.60 -8.73
C MET A 94 -2.49 4.15 -8.90
N ALA A 95 -3.02 3.78 -10.07
CA ALA A 95 -3.56 2.43 -10.29
C ALA A 95 -3.53 2.08 -11.77
N ALA A 96 -3.08 0.87 -12.07
CA ALA A 96 -3.04 0.36 -13.43
C ALA A 96 -3.42 -1.12 -13.48
N GLY A 97 -3.83 -1.58 -14.65
CA GLY A 97 -4.17 -2.98 -14.90
C GLY A 97 -3.70 -3.41 -16.28
N PHE A 98 -3.45 -4.71 -16.43
CA PHE A 98 -2.97 -5.26 -17.68
C PHE A 98 -3.38 -6.72 -17.89
N THR A 99 -3.24 -7.18 -19.12
CA THR A 99 -3.23 -8.60 -19.50
C THR A 99 -1.84 -8.96 -19.98
N ILE A 100 -1.31 -10.08 -19.50
CA ILE A 100 0.04 -10.56 -19.80
C ILE A 100 0.02 -12.05 -20.17
N ARG A 101 0.90 -12.48 -21.06
CA ARG A 101 1.15 -13.91 -21.31
C ARG A 101 2.13 -14.48 -20.28
N ARG A 102 1.92 -15.73 -19.91
CA ARG A 102 2.69 -16.41 -18.86
C ARG A 102 4.19 -16.48 -19.18
N ASP A 103 4.53 -16.66 -20.45
CA ASP A 103 5.90 -16.67 -20.97
C ASP A 103 6.59 -15.28 -20.95
N LYS A 104 5.83 -14.19 -20.74
CA LYS A 104 6.35 -12.82 -20.63
C LYS A 104 6.50 -12.34 -19.19
N PHE A 105 6.01 -13.09 -18.21
CA PHE A 105 5.97 -12.67 -16.81
C PHE A 105 7.35 -12.26 -16.27
N ASP A 106 8.36 -13.11 -16.42
CA ASP A 106 9.69 -12.85 -15.88
C ASP A 106 10.35 -11.64 -16.54
N ALA A 107 10.18 -11.50 -17.86
CA ALA A 107 10.69 -10.36 -18.61
C ALA A 107 10.03 -9.06 -18.16
N PHE A 108 8.70 -9.06 -18.00
CA PHE A 108 7.95 -7.92 -17.45
C PHE A 108 8.41 -7.56 -16.04
N ARG A 109 8.55 -8.56 -15.15
CA ARG A 109 8.97 -8.36 -13.77
C ARG A 109 10.33 -7.66 -13.71
N VAL A 110 11.33 -8.19 -14.42
CA VAL A 110 12.67 -7.60 -14.46
C VAL A 110 12.64 -6.19 -15.03
N ALA A 111 11.94 -5.98 -16.15
CA ALA A 111 11.85 -4.67 -16.79
C ALA A 111 11.19 -3.62 -15.88
N PHE A 112 10.08 -3.99 -15.23
CA PHE A 112 9.36 -3.08 -14.34
C PHE A 112 10.14 -2.74 -13.08
N LEU A 113 10.82 -3.72 -12.47
CA LEU A 113 11.72 -3.46 -11.34
C LEU A 113 12.88 -2.54 -11.73
N GLY A 114 13.42 -2.68 -12.94
CA GLY A 114 14.43 -1.78 -13.50
C GLY A 114 13.92 -0.35 -13.62
N VAL A 115 12.77 -0.14 -14.28
CA VAL A 115 12.16 1.20 -14.43
C VAL A 115 11.83 1.81 -13.07
N ALA A 116 11.29 1.02 -12.13
CA ALA A 116 11.04 1.51 -10.77
C ALA A 116 12.34 1.92 -10.07
N GLY A 117 13.42 1.14 -10.19
CA GLY A 117 14.72 1.45 -9.59
C GLY A 117 15.44 2.64 -10.21
N GLU A 118 15.15 3.00 -11.46
CA GLU A 118 15.66 4.22 -12.10
C GLU A 118 14.89 5.48 -11.66
N LEU A 119 13.59 5.33 -11.38
CA LEU A 119 12.69 6.45 -11.08
C LEU A 119 12.53 6.71 -9.58
N LEU A 120 12.82 5.73 -8.72
CA LEU A 120 12.64 5.82 -7.27
C LEU A 120 13.97 5.80 -6.54
N THR A 121 14.05 6.62 -5.50
CA THR A 121 15.15 6.64 -4.55
C THR A 121 14.78 5.88 -3.28
N PRO A 122 15.76 5.47 -2.44
CA PRO A 122 15.46 4.82 -1.17
C PRO A 122 14.53 5.63 -0.25
N ASP A 123 14.60 6.96 -0.29
CA ASP A 123 13.74 7.84 0.52
C ASP A 123 12.27 7.80 0.07
N ASP A 124 12.01 7.52 -1.22
CA ASP A 124 10.66 7.36 -1.75
C ASP A 124 10.01 6.04 -1.29
N LEU A 125 10.81 5.04 -0.93
CA LEU A 125 10.34 3.70 -0.54
C LEU A 125 9.93 3.61 0.93
N ALA A 126 10.16 4.66 1.72
CA ALA A 126 9.76 4.69 3.12
C ALA A 126 8.22 4.77 3.21
N PRO A 127 7.55 3.86 3.95
CA PRO A 127 6.15 4.03 4.26
C PRO A 127 5.92 5.40 4.91
N SER A 128 5.10 6.23 4.27
CA SER A 128 4.81 7.58 4.73
C SER A 128 3.38 7.67 5.25
N GLN A 129 3.21 8.44 6.33
CA GLN A 129 1.91 8.76 6.90
C GLN A 129 1.74 10.28 6.85
N ARG A 130 0.66 10.75 6.21
CA ARG A 130 0.31 12.17 6.26
C ARG A 130 -0.05 12.53 7.71
N VAL A 131 0.55 13.60 8.21
CA VAL A 131 0.22 14.24 9.49
C VAL A 131 -0.12 15.69 9.17
N ASP A 132 -1.36 16.08 9.44
CA ASP A 132 -1.87 17.42 9.13
C ASP A 132 -1.49 18.43 10.22
N LEU A 133 -1.43 17.98 11.48
CA LEU A 133 -1.03 18.81 12.61
C LEU A 133 -0.40 17.96 13.71
N GLU A 134 0.77 18.39 14.20
CA GLU A 134 1.35 17.87 15.43
C GLU A 134 0.81 18.64 16.64
N LEU A 135 0.34 17.93 17.67
CA LEU A 135 -0.22 18.53 18.88
C LEU A 135 0.09 17.70 20.14
N PRO A 136 0.14 18.32 21.33
CA PRO A 136 0.25 17.60 22.59
C PRO A 136 -1.07 16.93 22.95
N LEU A 137 -1.03 15.81 23.67
CA LEU A 137 -2.23 15.07 24.10
C LEU A 137 -3.19 15.94 24.92
N ALA A 138 -2.69 16.93 25.66
CA ALA A 138 -3.51 17.88 26.41
C ALA A 138 -4.49 18.70 25.53
N SER A 139 -4.23 18.79 24.22
CA SER A 139 -5.12 19.47 23.26
C SER A 139 -6.21 18.55 22.71
N VAL A 140 -6.15 17.23 22.97
CA VAL A 140 -7.15 16.27 22.51
C VAL A 140 -8.31 16.23 23.51
N ASN A 141 -9.29 17.10 23.28
CA ASN A 141 -10.45 17.28 24.14
C ASN A 141 -11.74 17.48 23.31
N GLU A 142 -12.88 17.68 23.98
CA GLU A 142 -14.18 17.85 23.33
C GLU A 142 -14.25 19.07 22.41
N ASP A 143 -13.47 20.12 22.66
CA ASP A 143 -13.40 21.28 21.78
C ASP A 143 -12.71 20.93 20.45
N LEU A 144 -11.61 20.18 20.49
CA LEU A 144 -10.96 19.68 19.28
C LEU A 144 -11.92 18.78 18.48
N GLU A 145 -12.63 17.88 19.16
CA GLU A 145 -13.63 17.00 18.54
C GLU A 145 -14.76 17.80 17.85
N ARG A 146 -15.26 18.84 18.52
CA ARG A 146 -16.24 19.77 17.93
C ARG A 146 -15.68 20.47 16.69
N LEU A 147 -14.43 20.93 16.71
CA LEU A 147 -13.80 21.57 15.55
C LEU A 147 -13.66 20.60 14.37
N ILE A 148 -13.25 19.35 14.64
CA ILE A 148 -13.11 18.31 13.59
C ILE A 148 -14.46 18.03 12.90
N ARG A 149 -15.58 18.02 13.64
CA ARG A 149 -16.92 17.83 13.05
C ARG A 149 -17.28 18.91 12.02
N HIS A 150 -16.72 20.12 12.10
CA HIS A 150 -16.97 21.15 11.10
C HIS A 150 -16.25 20.88 9.76
N LEU A 151 -15.31 19.93 9.72
CA LEU A 151 -14.61 19.51 8.50
C LEU A 151 -15.39 18.43 7.72
N GLU A 152 -16.50 17.95 8.26
CA GLU A 152 -17.34 16.96 7.58
C GLU A 152 -18.13 17.57 6.42
N PRO A 153 -18.43 16.77 5.36
CA PRO A 153 -18.11 15.37 5.21
C PRO A 153 -16.67 15.12 4.76
N CYS A 154 -16.01 14.15 5.38
CA CYS A 154 -14.68 13.69 4.96
C CYS A 154 -14.80 12.63 3.86
N GLY A 155 -13.83 12.61 2.93
CA GLY A 155 -13.79 11.68 1.81
C GLY A 155 -12.68 12.00 0.80
N ALA A 156 -12.85 11.52 -0.42
CA ALA A 156 -11.94 11.86 -1.51
C ALA A 156 -11.95 13.38 -1.78
N GLY A 157 -10.79 14.02 -1.75
CA GLY A 157 -10.64 15.47 -1.89
C GLY A 157 -10.80 16.27 -0.58
N ASN A 158 -11.34 15.67 0.48
CA ASN A 158 -11.39 16.23 1.83
C ASN A 158 -11.10 15.14 2.87
N PRO A 159 -9.86 14.63 2.93
CA PRO A 159 -9.52 13.52 3.83
C PRO A 159 -9.65 13.96 5.29
N ALA A 160 -10.09 13.04 6.15
CA ALA A 160 -10.14 13.30 7.59
C ALA A 160 -8.75 13.73 8.11
N PRO A 161 -8.70 14.69 9.05
CA PRO A 161 -7.44 15.17 9.59
C PRO A 161 -6.72 14.06 10.38
N VAL A 162 -5.42 13.94 10.15
CA VAL A 162 -4.55 13.03 10.89
C VAL A 162 -3.64 13.84 11.80
N PHE A 163 -3.75 13.61 13.10
CA PHE A 163 -2.94 14.29 14.10
C PHE A 163 -1.75 13.44 14.51
N GLY A 164 -0.61 14.10 14.69
CA GLY A 164 0.63 13.49 15.19
C GLY A 164 0.90 13.92 16.62
N VAL A 165 1.38 12.98 17.44
CA VAL A 165 1.87 13.26 18.80
C VAL A 165 3.30 12.75 18.90
N ARG A 166 4.22 13.64 19.29
CA ARG A 166 5.63 13.27 19.50
C ARG A 166 5.90 12.91 20.96
N ASN A 167 6.91 12.08 21.16
CA ASN A 167 7.38 11.66 22.48
C ASN A 167 6.29 10.98 23.36
N ALA A 168 5.23 10.47 22.73
CA ALA A 168 4.20 9.70 23.41
C ALA A 168 4.68 8.26 23.72
N ARG A 169 4.26 7.75 24.86
CA ARG A 169 4.51 6.40 25.33
C ARG A 169 3.21 5.62 25.35
N ALA A 170 3.23 4.40 24.82
CA ALA A 170 2.14 3.46 24.99
C ALA A 170 2.25 2.77 26.36
N VAL A 171 1.23 2.93 27.19
CA VAL A 171 1.13 2.39 28.56
C VAL A 171 0.05 1.30 28.59
N GLY A 172 0.34 0.20 29.28
CA GLY A 172 -0.65 -0.87 29.52
C GLY A 172 -1.11 -1.60 28.25
N ALA A 173 -0.24 -1.68 27.23
CA ALA A 173 -0.58 -2.33 25.97
C ALA A 173 -0.94 -3.80 26.16
N ARG A 174 -2.13 -4.16 25.71
CA ARG A 174 -2.64 -5.53 25.73
C ARG A 174 -3.33 -5.88 24.42
N ARG A 175 -3.21 -7.14 24.00
CA ARG A 175 -3.93 -7.67 22.86
C ARG A 175 -5.41 -7.84 23.21
N VAL A 176 -6.28 -7.46 22.29
CA VAL A 176 -7.73 -7.66 22.36
C VAL A 176 -8.16 -8.43 21.12
N GLY A 177 -8.72 -9.63 21.31
CA GLY A 177 -8.99 -10.54 20.19
C GLY A 177 -7.71 -10.99 19.48
N THR A 178 -7.77 -11.14 18.16
CA THR A 178 -6.66 -11.65 17.35
C THR A 178 -5.77 -10.54 16.80
N ASN A 179 -6.29 -9.43 16.28
CA ASN A 179 -5.46 -8.45 15.55
C ASN A 179 -5.54 -7.02 16.11
N HIS A 180 -6.02 -6.83 17.34
CA HIS A 180 -6.12 -5.50 17.95
C HIS A 180 -5.27 -5.36 19.20
N LEU A 181 -4.74 -4.16 19.40
CA LEU A 181 -4.10 -3.72 20.64
C LEU A 181 -4.96 -2.64 21.29
N ARG A 182 -5.06 -2.70 22.62
CA ARG A 182 -5.60 -1.62 23.44
C ARG A 182 -4.50 -1.15 24.39
N PHE A 183 -4.28 0.15 24.41
CA PHE A 183 -3.27 0.81 25.24
C PHE A 183 -3.70 2.25 25.49
N THR A 184 -3.07 2.87 26.47
CA THR A 184 -3.23 4.29 26.77
C THR A 184 -2.00 5.04 26.28
N LEU A 185 -2.17 6.24 25.73
CA LEU A 185 -1.08 7.13 25.34
C LEU A 185 -0.78 8.14 26.44
N ASP A 186 0.51 8.38 26.69
CA ASP A 186 1.01 9.37 27.64
C ASP A 186 2.20 10.10 27.03
N ASP A 187 2.12 11.42 26.86
CA ASP A 187 3.19 12.28 26.34
C ASP A 187 3.80 13.18 27.43
N GLY A 188 3.45 12.96 28.71
CA GLY A 188 3.80 13.77 29.86
C GLY A 188 2.91 15.01 30.06
N SER A 189 2.17 15.45 29.04
CA SER A 189 1.22 16.56 29.15
C SER A 189 -0.18 16.08 29.55
N ALA A 190 -0.60 14.93 29.01
CA ALA A 190 -1.87 14.29 29.34
C ALA A 190 -1.82 12.79 29.06
N VAL A 191 -2.85 12.08 29.51
CA VAL A 191 -3.02 10.64 29.35
C VAL A 191 -4.35 10.37 28.66
N LEU A 192 -4.34 9.67 27.53
CA LEU A 192 -5.54 9.32 26.75
C LEU A 192 -5.70 7.80 26.61
N PRO A 193 -6.89 7.25 26.92
CA PRO A 193 -7.13 5.80 26.96
C PRO A 193 -7.33 5.12 25.60
#